data_AF-A0A6A4I342-F1
#
_entry.id   AF-A0A6A4I342-F1
#
_cell.length_a   1.000
_cell.length_b   1.000
_cell.length_c   1.000
_cell.angle_alpha   90.00
_cell.angle_beta   90.00
_cell.angle_gamma   90.00
#
_symmetry.space_group_name_H-M   'P 1'
#
loop_
_entity.id
_entity.type
_entity.pdbx_description
1 polymer ?
#
loop_
_entity_poly.entity_id
_entity_poly.type
_entity_poly.pdbx_seq_one_letter_code
_entity_poly.pdbx_strand_id
1 'polypeptide(L)'
;MDLALNFRKLGELAAAAVESEDSERIGNGTSGLLREWKECDMSCVHHSDDFFSLENEEQLAAHTAAVRRGALEGTAFGMLVSGAASLYAHRRIPAYRTLPLSLKALGPIILIAPLLTIQAERRSLEYDESQWTGEGAMILNERERKVDEKWKAMNTSQKISDWASRHEYSIILGSWALSLGVAGAIISRDKYQTSAQKVVQARMWAQGLTIGILIAAGALKHSQRNEAVDKHIDHSWQDVQREREAQAAHAGLSAATKPSVSQL
;
A
#
# COMPACT_ATOMS: atom_id res chain seq x y z
N MET A 1 16.75 -20.95 24.93
CA MET A 1 16.60 -21.56 23.61
C MET A 1 15.12 -21.82 23.28
N ASP A 2 14.17 -21.09 23.89
CA ASP A 2 12.74 -21.46 23.85
C ASP A 2 11.82 -20.53 23.05
N LEU A 3 12.34 -19.48 22.41
CA LEU A 3 11.48 -18.56 21.65
C LEU A 3 11.13 -19.09 20.25
N ALA A 4 11.98 -19.93 19.66
CA ALA A 4 11.78 -20.45 18.30
C ALA A 4 10.73 -21.56 18.21
N LEU A 5 10.46 -22.28 19.30
CA LEU A 5 9.46 -23.34 19.36
C LEU A 5 8.02 -22.79 19.42
N ASN A 6 7.81 -21.64 20.07
CA ASN A 6 6.47 -21.05 20.20
C ASN A 6 5.94 -20.47 18.88
N PHE A 7 6.80 -19.91 18.03
CA PHE A 7 6.38 -19.36 16.74
C PHE A 7 6.00 -20.43 15.72
N ARG A 8 6.67 -21.59 15.71
CA ARG A 8 6.32 -22.70 14.82
C ARG A 8 4.96 -23.32 15.19
N LYS A 9 4.68 -23.43 16.50
CA LYS A 9 3.44 -24.02 17.03
C LYS A 9 2.21 -23.12 16.82
N LEU A 10 2.39 -21.81 16.77
CA LEU A 10 1.32 -20.86 16.41
C LEU A 10 0.99 -20.87 14.91
N GLY A 11 1.95 -21.19 14.05
CA GLY A 11 1.71 -21.33 12.60
C GLY A 11 0.88 -22.55 12.22
N GLU A 12 1.10 -23.70 12.87
CA GLU A 12 0.34 -24.92 12.59
C GLU A 12 -1.13 -24.83 13.05
N LEU A 13 -1.41 -24.08 14.13
CA LEU A 13 -2.79 -23.89 14.61
C LEU A 13 -3.61 -22.94 13.72
N ALA A 14 -2.96 -21.99 13.04
CA ALA A 14 -3.63 -21.10 12.11
C ALA A 14 -3.97 -21.77 10.78
N ALA A 15 -3.11 -22.70 10.30
CA ALA A 15 -3.36 -23.47 9.07
C ALA A 15 -4.53 -24.46 9.23
N ALA A 16 -4.64 -25.12 10.40
CA ALA A 16 -5.71 -26.08 10.66
C ALA A 16 -7.11 -25.45 10.81
N ALA A 17 -7.19 -24.16 11.16
CA ALA A 17 -8.47 -23.45 11.29
C ALA A 17 -9.07 -23.01 9.94
N VAL A 18 -8.23 -22.83 8.92
CA VAL A 18 -8.69 -22.45 7.56
C VAL A 18 -9.23 -23.65 6.80
N GLU A 19 -8.72 -24.85 7.06
CA GLU A 19 -9.09 -26.05 6.29
C GLU A 19 -10.35 -26.75 6.81
N SER A 20 -10.80 -26.48 8.04
CA SER A 20 -12.02 -27.09 8.59
C SER A 20 -13.33 -26.40 8.17
N GLU A 21 -13.28 -25.21 7.59
CA GLU A 21 -14.49 -24.40 7.29
C GLU A 21 -15.04 -24.66 5.87
N ASP A 22 -14.27 -25.29 4.97
CA ASP A 22 -14.65 -25.52 3.57
C ASP A 22 -15.34 -26.87 3.31
N SER A 23 -15.15 -27.87 4.20
CA SER A 23 -15.57 -29.25 3.91
C SER A 23 -17.03 -29.57 4.25
N GLU A 24 -17.76 -28.69 4.95
CA GLU A 24 -19.11 -29.02 5.49
C GLU A 24 -20.27 -28.66 4.54
N ARG A 25 -20.01 -27.98 3.41
CA ARG A 25 -21.08 -27.43 2.55
C ARG A 25 -21.46 -28.30 1.34
N ILE A 26 -20.71 -29.36 1.02
CA ILE A 26 -20.95 -30.14 -0.22
C ILE A 26 -21.18 -31.61 0.12
N GLY A 27 -22.36 -31.89 0.66
CA GLY A 27 -22.77 -33.24 1.00
C GLY A 27 -24.24 -33.50 0.70
N ASN A 28 -24.47 -34.23 -0.39
CA ASN A 28 -25.58 -35.16 -0.60
C ASN A 28 -26.86 -34.61 -1.27
N GLY A 29 -27.10 -35.00 -2.55
CA GLY A 29 -28.46 -35.00 -3.07
C GLY A 29 -28.74 -34.78 -4.56
N THR A 30 -27.80 -34.95 -5.50
CA THR A 30 -28.07 -34.51 -6.90
C THR A 30 -27.41 -35.37 -7.99
N SER A 31 -27.31 -36.69 -7.82
CA SER A 31 -26.50 -37.55 -8.72
C SER A 31 -27.14 -37.92 -10.08
N GLY A 32 -28.41 -37.55 -10.32
CA GLY A 32 -29.17 -37.94 -11.51
C GLY A 32 -29.42 -36.80 -12.51
N LEU A 33 -29.99 -35.68 -12.04
CA LEU A 33 -30.37 -34.53 -12.88
C LEU A 33 -29.21 -33.57 -13.20
N LEU A 34 -28.09 -33.66 -12.47
CA LEU A 34 -26.88 -32.84 -12.71
C LEU A 34 -26.04 -33.31 -13.90
N ARG A 35 -26.27 -34.50 -14.47
CA ARG A 35 -25.46 -34.97 -15.60
C ARG A 35 -25.90 -34.34 -16.92
N GLU A 36 -27.21 -34.23 -17.15
CA GLU A 36 -27.76 -33.68 -18.39
C GLU A 36 -27.66 -32.15 -18.47
N TRP A 37 -27.76 -31.45 -17.34
CA TRP A 37 -27.51 -30.01 -17.27
C TRP A 37 -26.01 -29.65 -17.33
N LYS A 38 -25.11 -30.54 -16.87
CA LYS A 38 -23.66 -30.30 -16.95
C LYS A 38 -23.14 -30.27 -18.38
N GLU A 39 -23.69 -31.02 -19.32
CA GLU A 39 -23.14 -31.06 -20.68
C GLU A 39 -23.57 -29.86 -21.54
N CYS A 40 -24.76 -29.29 -21.30
CA CYS A 40 -25.25 -28.11 -22.02
C CYS A 40 -24.70 -26.78 -21.46
N ASP A 41 -24.44 -26.71 -20.15
CA ASP A 41 -23.88 -25.53 -19.49
C ASP A 41 -22.34 -25.45 -19.68
N MET A 42 -21.65 -26.59 -19.61
CA MET A 42 -20.18 -26.61 -19.58
C MET A 42 -19.52 -26.24 -20.92
N SER A 43 -20.20 -26.38 -22.06
CA SER A 43 -19.65 -25.91 -23.35
C SER A 43 -19.78 -24.40 -23.55
N CYS A 44 -20.80 -23.76 -22.96
CA CYS A 44 -20.95 -22.31 -22.97
C CYS A 44 -20.08 -21.65 -21.89
N VAL A 45 -20.05 -22.25 -20.69
CA VAL A 45 -19.18 -21.85 -19.58
C VAL A 45 -17.72 -21.94 -19.97
N HIS A 46 -17.25 -23.03 -20.60
CA HIS A 46 -15.86 -23.11 -21.06
C HIS A 46 -15.50 -22.00 -22.06
N HIS A 47 -16.39 -21.63 -22.98
CA HIS A 47 -16.05 -20.59 -23.96
C HIS A 47 -16.02 -19.18 -23.35
N SER A 48 -16.94 -18.88 -22.42
CA SER A 48 -16.91 -17.62 -21.66
C SER A 48 -15.77 -17.59 -20.64
N ASP A 49 -15.46 -18.71 -19.99
CA ASP A 49 -14.34 -18.84 -19.07
C ASP A 49 -13.02 -18.77 -19.81
N ASP A 50 -12.88 -19.36 -20.99
CA ASP A 50 -11.67 -19.25 -21.81
C ASP A 50 -11.48 -17.80 -22.26
N PHE A 51 -12.51 -17.10 -22.74
CA PHE A 51 -12.41 -15.69 -23.13
C PHE A 51 -12.10 -14.78 -21.93
N PHE A 52 -12.83 -14.93 -20.82
CA PHE A 52 -12.61 -14.17 -19.59
C PHE A 52 -11.25 -14.51 -18.94
N SER A 53 -10.80 -15.77 -19.01
CA SER A 53 -9.48 -16.19 -18.52
C SER A 53 -8.37 -15.61 -19.39
N LEU A 54 -8.52 -15.57 -20.71
CA LEU A 54 -7.53 -14.95 -21.61
C LEU A 54 -7.42 -13.44 -21.38
N GLU A 55 -8.54 -12.73 -21.23
CA GLU A 55 -8.53 -11.30 -20.94
C GLU A 55 -7.95 -10.99 -19.55
N ASN A 56 -8.26 -11.82 -18.54
CA ASN A 56 -7.65 -11.70 -17.23
C ASN A 56 -6.16 -12.03 -17.24
N GLU A 57 -5.71 -13.06 -17.97
CA GLU A 57 -4.30 -13.44 -18.04
C GLU A 57 -3.45 -12.37 -18.72
N GLU A 58 -3.94 -11.73 -19.80
CA GLU A 58 -3.23 -10.62 -20.44
C GLU A 58 -3.14 -9.39 -19.52
N GLN A 59 -4.25 -9.02 -18.84
CA GLN A 59 -4.27 -7.93 -17.86
C GLN A 59 -3.34 -8.21 -16.66
N LEU A 60 -3.34 -9.45 -16.14
CA LEU A 60 -2.44 -9.89 -15.08
C LEU A 60 -0.97 -9.89 -15.54
N ALA A 61 -0.68 -10.31 -16.77
CA ALA A 61 0.66 -10.29 -17.33
C ALA A 61 1.19 -8.85 -17.47
N ALA A 62 0.35 -7.93 -17.92
CA ALA A 62 0.68 -6.51 -18.04
C ALA A 62 0.86 -5.84 -16.67
N HIS A 63 -0.04 -6.09 -15.71
CA HIS A 63 0.06 -5.61 -14.33
C HIS A 63 1.34 -6.12 -13.65
N THR A 64 1.59 -7.43 -13.71
CA THR A 64 2.81 -8.03 -13.13
C THR A 64 4.09 -7.55 -13.82
N ALA A 65 4.04 -7.18 -15.10
CA ALA A 65 5.18 -6.55 -15.79
C ALA A 65 5.44 -5.13 -15.26
N ALA A 66 4.39 -4.33 -15.03
CA ALA A 66 4.50 -2.99 -14.43
C ALA A 66 5.06 -3.05 -13.00
N VAL A 67 4.52 -3.94 -12.17
CA VAL A 67 4.99 -4.18 -10.79
C VAL A 67 6.45 -4.64 -10.78
N ARG A 68 6.84 -5.58 -11.65
CA ARG A 68 8.23 -6.04 -11.77
C ARG A 68 9.18 -4.92 -12.17
N ARG A 69 8.78 -4.05 -13.10
CA ARG A 69 9.58 -2.88 -13.47
C ARG A 69 9.81 -1.95 -12.28
N GLY A 70 8.76 -1.67 -11.50
CA GLY A 70 8.87 -0.89 -10.26
C GLY A 70 9.78 -1.54 -9.23
N ALA A 71 9.63 -2.84 -9.00
CA ALA A 71 10.47 -3.60 -8.09
C ALA A 71 11.95 -3.56 -8.50
N LEU A 72 12.25 -3.70 -9.80
CA LEU A 72 13.62 -3.62 -10.33
C LEU A 72 14.23 -2.23 -10.14
N GLU A 73 13.47 -1.18 -10.45
CA GLU A 73 13.90 0.22 -10.24
C GLU A 73 14.18 0.51 -8.75
N GLY A 74 13.27 0.08 -7.86
CA GLY A 74 13.43 0.24 -6.41
C GLY A 74 14.61 -0.55 -5.85
N THR A 75 14.82 -1.77 -6.34
CA THR A 75 15.95 -2.62 -5.91
C THR A 75 17.28 -2.03 -6.39
N ALA A 76 17.37 -1.60 -7.65
CA ALA A 76 18.57 -0.98 -8.20
C ALA A 76 18.94 0.29 -7.43
N PHE A 77 17.95 1.15 -7.15
CA PHE A 77 18.15 2.35 -6.34
C PHE A 77 18.58 2.00 -4.91
N GLY A 78 17.91 1.04 -4.27
CA GLY A 78 18.25 0.57 -2.93
C GLY A 78 19.67 -0.01 -2.83
N MET A 79 20.11 -0.77 -3.83
CA MET A 79 21.49 -1.28 -3.90
C MET A 79 22.50 -0.14 -4.06
N LEU A 80 22.21 0.86 -4.88
CA LEU A 80 23.07 2.02 -5.07
C LEU A 80 23.24 2.80 -3.76
N VAL A 81 22.14 3.15 -3.11
CA VAL A 81 22.12 3.90 -1.85
C VAL A 81 22.80 3.12 -0.74
N SER A 82 22.44 1.83 -0.57
CA SER A 82 23.00 1.00 0.48
C SER A 82 24.49 0.70 0.25
N GLY A 83 24.88 0.44 -1.00
CA GLY A 83 26.27 0.22 -1.38
C GLY A 83 27.14 1.46 -1.10
N ALA A 84 26.66 2.64 -1.49
CA ALA A 84 27.34 3.90 -1.19
C ALA A 84 27.46 4.15 0.32
N ALA A 85 26.37 3.93 1.07
CA ALA A 85 26.36 4.05 2.53
C ALA A 85 27.33 3.07 3.20
N SER A 86 27.37 1.81 2.75
CA SER A 86 28.27 0.77 3.26
C SER A 86 29.73 1.11 2.98
N LEU A 87 30.05 1.59 1.77
CA LEU A 87 31.40 2.04 1.40
C LEU A 87 31.84 3.24 2.23
N TYR A 88 30.95 4.22 2.44
CA TYR A 88 31.21 5.39 3.28
C TYR A 88 31.47 4.98 4.73
N ALA A 89 30.62 4.12 5.28
CA ALA A 89 30.77 3.58 6.63
C ALA A 89 32.08 2.79 6.78
N HIS A 90 32.44 1.96 5.79
CA HIS A 90 33.69 1.20 5.80
C HIS A 90 34.93 2.10 5.83
N ARG A 91 34.89 3.26 5.16
CA ARG A 91 36.01 4.21 5.13
C ARG A 91 36.10 5.07 6.39
N ARG A 92 34.98 5.56 6.92
CA ARG A 92 34.96 6.54 8.02
C ARG A 92 34.79 5.93 9.42
N ILE A 93 34.20 4.75 9.54
CA ILE A 93 33.83 4.17 10.83
C ILE A 93 34.68 2.91 11.10
N PRO A 94 35.68 2.97 12.00
CA PRO A 94 36.54 1.81 12.30
C PRO A 94 35.75 0.64 12.88
N ALA A 95 34.70 0.90 13.66
CA ALA A 95 33.80 -0.12 14.19
C ALA A 95 33.05 -0.91 13.09
N TYR A 96 32.78 -0.29 11.94
CA TYR A 96 32.11 -0.97 10.82
C TYR A 96 33.05 -1.98 10.13
N ARG A 97 34.36 -1.78 10.20
CA ARG A 97 35.34 -2.70 9.59
C ARG A 97 35.37 -4.04 10.31
N THR A 98 35.29 -4.01 11.63
CA THR A 98 35.30 -5.19 12.51
C THR A 98 33.95 -5.91 12.63
N LEU A 99 32.88 -5.37 12.01
CA LEU A 99 31.55 -5.97 12.08
C LEU A 99 31.49 -7.31 11.32
N PRO A 100 30.82 -8.35 11.88
CA PRO A 100 30.62 -9.62 11.20
C PRO A 100 29.80 -9.43 9.91
N LEU A 101 30.01 -10.34 8.95
CA LEU A 101 29.41 -10.25 7.61
C LEU A 101 27.87 -10.23 7.65
N SER A 102 27.27 -10.97 8.58
CA SER A 102 25.80 -11.02 8.76
C SER A 102 25.20 -9.64 9.08
N LEU A 103 25.83 -8.87 9.97
CA LEU A 103 25.37 -7.50 10.30
C LEU A 103 25.60 -6.52 9.16
N LYS A 104 26.65 -6.74 8.34
CA LYS A 104 26.88 -5.92 7.14
C LYS A 104 25.83 -6.16 6.07
N ALA A 105 25.38 -7.41 5.89
CA ALA A 105 24.34 -7.78 4.92
C ALA A 105 22.93 -7.33 5.35
N LEU A 106 22.66 -7.26 6.66
CA LEU A 106 21.37 -6.86 7.19
C LEU A 106 21.01 -5.39 6.88
N GLY A 107 21.99 -4.49 6.86
CA GLY A 107 21.77 -3.08 6.51
C GLY A 107 21.15 -2.88 5.11
N PRO A 108 21.75 -3.43 4.04
CA PRO A 108 21.17 -3.45 2.71
C PRO A 108 19.79 -4.06 2.64
N ILE A 109 19.54 -5.20 3.31
CA ILE A 109 18.21 -5.86 3.28
C ILE A 109 17.12 -4.92 3.83
N ILE A 110 17.40 -4.26 4.96
CA ILE A 110 16.45 -3.32 5.60
C ILE A 110 16.12 -2.13 4.69
N LEU A 111 17.06 -1.67 3.85
CA LEU A 111 16.79 -0.57 2.92
C LEU A 111 16.15 -1.04 1.60
N ILE A 112 16.62 -2.15 1.04
CA ILE A 112 16.19 -2.63 -0.28
C ILE A 112 14.75 -3.15 -0.23
N ALA A 113 14.39 -3.94 0.79
CA ALA A 113 13.06 -4.54 0.88
C ALA A 113 11.90 -3.51 0.84
N PRO A 114 11.88 -2.46 1.70
CA PRO A 114 10.81 -1.47 1.64
C PRO A 114 10.86 -0.62 0.35
N LEU A 115 12.05 -0.30 -0.17
CA LEU A 115 12.16 0.46 -1.43
C LEU A 115 11.64 -0.32 -2.64
N LEU A 116 11.89 -1.63 -2.66
CA LEU A 116 11.32 -2.55 -3.63
C LEU A 116 9.79 -2.50 -3.56
N THR A 117 9.22 -2.70 -2.37
CA THR A 117 7.76 -2.72 -2.19
C THR A 117 7.10 -1.39 -2.56
N ILE A 118 7.67 -0.26 -2.12
CA ILE A 118 7.12 1.07 -2.40
C ILE A 118 7.11 1.36 -3.91
N GLN A 119 8.20 1.06 -4.62
CA GLN A 119 8.27 1.30 -6.07
C GLN A 119 7.42 0.32 -6.87
N ALA A 120 7.29 -0.92 -6.41
CA ALA A 120 6.37 -1.90 -6.98
C ALA A 120 4.91 -1.41 -6.86
N GLU A 121 4.51 -0.97 -5.68
CA GLU A 121 3.18 -0.40 -5.41
C GLU A 121 2.90 0.82 -6.29
N ARG A 122 3.87 1.74 -6.39
CA ARG A 122 3.71 2.95 -7.20
C ARG A 122 3.47 2.65 -8.68
N ARG A 123 4.14 1.64 -9.24
CA ARG A 123 3.92 1.21 -10.63
C ARG A 123 2.63 0.40 -10.79
N SER A 124 2.19 -0.31 -9.75
CA SER A 124 0.87 -0.95 -9.73
C SER A 124 -0.22 0.11 -9.87
N LEU A 125 -0.16 1.17 -9.05
CA LEU A 125 -1.13 2.25 -9.08
C LEU A 125 -1.12 3.01 -10.41
N GLU A 126 0.07 3.27 -10.97
CA GLU A 126 0.20 3.92 -12.30
C GLU A 126 -0.44 3.07 -13.41
N TYR A 127 -0.32 1.73 -13.34
CA TYR A 127 -0.99 0.83 -14.27
C TYR A 127 -2.51 0.86 -14.09
N ASP A 128 -3.00 0.76 -12.85
CA ASP A 128 -4.44 0.79 -12.55
C ASP A 128 -5.08 2.10 -13.03
N GLU A 129 -4.41 3.23 -12.80
CA GLU A 129 -4.85 4.55 -13.26
C GLU A 129 -4.91 4.63 -14.79
N SER A 130 -3.94 4.01 -15.49
CA SER A 130 -3.92 4.01 -16.96
C SER A 130 -5.08 3.24 -17.60
N GLN A 131 -5.68 2.29 -16.88
CA GLN A 131 -6.84 1.52 -17.34
C GLN A 131 -8.18 2.17 -17.03
N TRP A 132 -8.20 3.28 -16.28
CA TRP A 132 -9.44 4.03 -16.05
C TRP A 132 -9.86 4.80 -17.30
N THR A 133 -10.65 4.16 -18.17
CA THR A 133 -11.30 4.81 -19.32
C THR A 133 -12.78 5.09 -19.04
N GLY A 134 -13.27 6.30 -19.32
CA GLY A 134 -14.70 6.65 -19.28
C GLY A 134 -15.08 7.75 -18.28
N GLU A 135 -16.36 7.74 -17.85
CA GLU A 135 -16.99 8.77 -17.01
C GLU A 135 -16.33 8.89 -15.61
N GLY A 136 -15.84 7.78 -15.05
CA GLY A 136 -15.18 7.75 -13.74
C GLY A 136 -13.83 8.50 -13.71
N ALA A 137 -13.05 8.42 -14.79
CA ALA A 137 -11.79 9.14 -14.91
C ALA A 137 -12.00 10.66 -15.02
N MET A 138 -13.07 11.10 -15.70
CA MET A 138 -13.43 12.52 -15.79
C MET A 138 -13.81 13.09 -14.41
N ILE A 139 -14.60 12.35 -13.63
CA ILE A 139 -15.03 12.77 -12.29
C ILE A 139 -13.82 12.86 -11.34
N LEU A 140 -12.88 11.91 -11.41
CA LEU A 140 -11.66 11.95 -10.62
C LEU A 140 -10.79 13.16 -10.96
N ASN A 141 -10.58 13.41 -12.25
CA ASN A 141 -9.75 14.50 -12.73
C ASN A 141 -10.34 15.88 -12.36
N GLU A 142 -11.67 16.04 -12.43
CA GLU A 142 -12.33 17.27 -11.97
C GLU A 142 -12.20 17.46 -10.45
N ARG A 143 -12.26 16.39 -9.66
CA ARG A 143 -11.99 16.45 -8.21
C ARG A 143 -10.55 16.85 -7.91
N GLU A 144 -9.58 16.23 -8.59
CA GLU A 144 -8.17 16.59 -8.47
C GLU A 144 -7.93 18.05 -8.84
N ARG A 145 -8.54 18.53 -9.93
CA ARG A 145 -8.43 19.94 -10.33
C ARG A 145 -8.96 20.88 -9.25
N LYS A 146 -10.11 20.57 -8.63
CA LYS A 146 -10.66 21.36 -7.52
C LYS A 146 -9.76 21.34 -6.28
N VAL A 147 -9.15 20.20 -5.97
CA VAL A 147 -8.18 20.08 -4.87
C VAL A 147 -6.93 20.89 -5.16
N ASP A 148 -6.42 20.85 -6.39
CA ASP A 148 -5.26 21.60 -6.85
C ASP A 148 -5.51 23.11 -6.88
N GLU A 149 -6.68 23.55 -7.32
CA GLU A 149 -7.11 24.95 -7.29
C GLU A 149 -7.18 25.46 -5.85
N LYS A 150 -7.79 24.68 -4.95
CA LYS A 150 -7.82 24.97 -3.51
C LYS A 150 -6.40 25.02 -2.94
N TRP A 151 -5.54 24.07 -3.30
CA TRP A 151 -4.15 24.04 -2.87
C TRP A 151 -3.36 25.25 -3.35
N LYS A 152 -3.51 25.65 -4.61
CA LYS A 152 -2.85 26.85 -5.17
C LYS A 152 -3.28 28.11 -4.43
N ALA A 153 -4.56 28.22 -4.06
CA ALA A 153 -5.13 29.33 -3.30
C ALA A 153 -4.69 29.39 -1.81
N MET A 154 -4.12 28.32 -1.25
CA MET A 154 -3.67 28.30 0.14
C MET A 154 -2.33 29.04 0.36
N ASN A 155 -2.20 29.65 1.54
CA ASN A 155 -0.97 30.29 2.00
C ASN A 155 0.12 29.23 2.31
N THR A 156 1.39 29.61 2.28
CA THR A 156 2.54 28.70 2.45
C THR A 156 2.50 27.93 3.77
N SER A 157 2.07 28.57 4.87
CA SER A 157 1.89 27.88 6.16
C SER A 157 0.78 26.84 6.13
N GLN A 158 -0.32 27.13 5.42
CA GLN A 158 -1.44 26.19 5.26
C GLN A 158 -1.03 25.02 4.37
N LYS A 159 -0.25 25.28 3.31
CA LYS A 159 0.34 24.24 2.46
C LYS A 159 1.23 23.31 3.28
N ILE A 160 2.15 23.82 4.10
CA ILE A 160 3.01 22.96 4.93
C ILE A 160 2.15 22.12 5.89
N SER A 161 1.14 22.72 6.52
CA SER A 161 0.23 21.99 7.41
C SER A 161 -0.56 20.89 6.69
N ASP A 162 -1.10 21.17 5.50
CA ASP A 162 -1.90 20.22 4.72
C ASP A 162 -1.04 19.16 4.02
N TRP A 163 0.22 19.46 3.71
CA TRP A 163 1.20 18.43 3.32
C TRP A 163 1.55 17.53 4.50
N ALA A 164 1.78 18.11 5.69
CA ALA A 164 2.13 17.36 6.88
C ALA A 164 1.00 16.43 7.36
N SER A 165 -0.26 16.86 7.24
CA SER A 165 -1.40 16.00 7.55
C SER A 165 -1.56 14.85 6.56
N ARG A 166 -1.32 15.07 5.25
CA ARG A 166 -1.39 14.01 4.23
C ARG A 166 -0.26 12.98 4.33
N HIS A 167 0.89 13.37 4.90
CA HIS A 167 2.07 12.51 5.05
C HIS A 167 2.46 12.29 6.52
N GLU A 168 1.48 12.26 7.42
CA GLU A 168 1.72 12.11 8.86
C GLU A 168 2.61 10.89 9.19
N TYR A 169 2.35 9.74 8.54
CA TYR A 169 3.12 8.52 8.76
C TYR A 169 4.57 8.63 8.29
N SER A 170 4.79 9.24 7.12
CA SER A 170 6.14 9.44 6.59
C SER A 170 6.94 10.39 7.47
N ILE A 171 6.30 11.42 8.04
CA ILE A 171 6.95 12.36 8.96
C ILE A 171 7.28 11.68 10.28
N ILE A 172 6.35 10.90 10.85
CA ILE A 172 6.56 10.21 12.12
C ILE A 172 7.67 9.15 11.98
N LEU A 173 7.59 8.32 10.95
CA LEU A 173 8.63 7.31 10.66
C LEU A 173 9.97 7.97 10.31
N GLY A 174 9.95 9.05 9.53
CA GLY A 174 11.14 9.82 9.18
C GLY A 174 11.80 10.48 10.38
N SER A 175 11.02 11.10 11.27
CA SER A 175 11.47 11.71 12.52
C SER A 175 12.05 10.66 13.47
N TRP A 176 11.40 9.50 13.57
CA TRP A 176 11.91 8.37 14.33
C TRP A 176 13.26 7.86 13.77
N ALA A 177 13.35 7.63 12.46
CA ALA A 177 14.58 7.15 11.82
C ALA A 177 15.71 8.19 11.94
N LEU A 178 15.37 9.47 11.81
CA LEU A 178 16.29 10.58 12.03
C LEU A 178 16.79 10.61 13.47
N SER A 179 15.90 10.45 14.46
CA SER A 179 16.27 10.41 15.88
C SER A 179 17.23 9.25 16.19
N LEU A 180 17.00 8.07 15.60
CA LEU A 180 17.89 6.92 15.71
C LEU A 180 19.24 7.17 15.03
N GLY A 181 19.24 7.79 13.85
CA GLY A 181 20.45 8.14 13.13
C GLY A 181 21.31 9.11 13.94
N VAL A 182 20.70 10.15 14.51
CA VAL A 182 21.38 11.15 15.36
C VAL A 182 21.89 10.51 16.66
N ALA A 183 21.05 9.75 17.36
CA ALA A 183 21.45 9.05 18.58
C ALA A 183 22.58 8.05 18.32
N GLY A 184 22.49 7.27 17.24
CA GLY A 184 23.55 6.36 16.80
C GLY A 184 24.85 7.09 16.47
N ALA A 185 24.78 8.24 15.80
CA ALA A 185 25.95 9.08 15.52
C ALA A 185 26.61 9.59 16.80
N ILE A 186 25.81 10.04 17.78
CA ILE A 186 26.30 10.51 19.08
C ILE A 186 26.94 9.35 19.87
N ILE A 187 26.23 8.22 20.03
CA ILE A 187 26.70 7.04 20.77
C ILE A 187 27.97 6.44 20.15
N SER A 188 28.10 6.51 18.82
CA SER A 188 29.30 6.04 18.11
C SER A 188 30.56 6.85 18.44
N ARG A 189 30.42 8.12 18.86
CA ARG A 189 31.55 8.99 19.26
C ARG A 189 31.97 8.81 20.71
N ASP A 190 31.12 8.23 21.57
CA ASP A 190 31.42 8.13 22.99
C ASP A 190 32.35 6.93 23.30
N LYS A 191 33.55 7.22 23.82
CA LYS A 191 34.67 6.27 23.97
C LYS A 191 34.73 5.62 25.35
N TYR A 192 33.90 6.04 26.31
CA TYR A 192 34.08 5.71 27.73
C TYR A 192 33.36 4.44 28.24
N GLN A 193 32.71 3.64 27.38
CA GLN A 193 32.06 2.38 27.77
C GLN A 193 32.57 1.17 26.97
N THR A 194 32.69 0.02 27.63
CA THR A 194 33.10 -1.24 26.99
C THR A 194 32.04 -1.70 25.97
N SER A 195 32.47 -2.35 24.88
CA SER A 195 31.57 -2.79 23.80
C SER A 195 30.48 -3.75 24.28
N ALA A 196 30.76 -4.58 25.28
CA ALA A 196 29.78 -5.49 25.88
C ALA A 196 28.64 -4.74 26.59
N GLN A 197 28.95 -3.66 27.31
CA GLN A 197 27.95 -2.83 28.01
C GLN A 197 27.01 -2.12 27.02
N LYS A 198 27.56 -1.62 25.91
CA LYS A 198 26.78 -0.97 24.85
C LYS A 198 25.73 -1.91 24.22
N VAL A 199 26.05 -3.19 24.06
CA VAL A 199 25.12 -4.17 23.48
C VAL A 199 23.94 -4.44 24.41
N VAL A 200 24.18 -4.53 25.71
CA VAL A 200 23.11 -4.74 26.70
C VAL A 200 22.16 -3.54 26.73
N GLN A 201 22.73 -2.33 26.72
CA GLN A 201 21.93 -1.11 26.63
C GLN A 201 21.12 -1.05 25.32
N ALA A 202 21.76 -1.35 24.19
CA ALA A 202 21.08 -1.34 22.89
C ALA A 202 19.83 -2.23 22.86
N ARG A 203 19.84 -3.38 23.55
CA ARG A 203 18.66 -4.25 23.64
C ARG A 203 17.51 -3.61 24.41
N MET A 204 17.78 -2.89 25.49
CA MET A 204 16.77 -2.17 26.27
C MET A 204 16.18 -1.01 25.48
N TRP A 205 17.03 -0.25 24.78
CA TRP A 205 16.58 0.81 23.88
C TRP A 205 15.73 0.26 22.73
N ALA A 206 16.15 -0.85 22.09
CA ALA A 206 15.40 -1.47 21.02
C ALA A 206 14.01 -1.95 21.48
N GLN A 207 13.93 -2.60 22.64
CA GLN A 207 12.65 -3.06 23.20
C GLN A 207 11.74 -1.88 23.55
N GLY A 208 12.26 -0.87 24.25
CA GLY A 208 11.48 0.32 24.61
C GLY A 208 10.98 1.07 23.38
N LEU A 209 11.81 1.13 22.33
CA LEU A 209 11.46 1.74 21.06
C LEU A 209 10.33 0.98 20.37
N THR A 210 10.38 -0.35 20.27
CA THR A 210 9.29 -1.13 19.67
C THR A 210 7.96 -0.88 20.38
N ILE A 211 7.98 -0.86 21.72
CA ILE A 211 6.79 -0.54 22.52
C ILE A 211 6.31 0.89 22.22
N GLY A 212 7.22 1.87 22.16
CA GLY A 212 6.91 3.25 21.80
C GLY A 212 6.26 3.38 20.42
N ILE A 213 6.76 2.64 19.41
CA ILE A 213 6.16 2.60 18.07
C ILE A 213 4.75 2.00 18.11
N LEU A 214 4.53 0.92 18.85
CA LEU A 214 3.21 0.30 18.96
C LEU A 214 2.20 1.24 19.63
N ILE A 215 2.62 1.96 20.67
CA ILE A 215 1.78 2.97 21.34
C ILE A 215 1.48 4.12 20.38
N ALA A 216 2.49 4.63 19.67
CA ALA A 216 2.30 5.71 18.68
C ALA A 216 1.35 5.28 17.56
N ALA A 217 1.56 4.10 16.97
CA ALA A 217 0.69 3.55 15.93
C ALA A 217 -0.75 3.33 16.44
N GLY A 218 -0.91 2.86 17.68
CA GLY A 218 -2.22 2.69 18.33
C GLY A 218 -2.93 4.02 18.57
N ALA A 219 -2.22 5.03 19.10
CA ALA A 219 -2.75 6.37 19.32
C ALA A 219 -3.16 7.05 18.01
N LEU A 220 -2.34 6.93 16.97
CA LEU A 220 -2.66 7.43 15.63
C LEU A 220 -3.89 6.73 15.05
N LYS A 221 -3.94 5.39 15.09
CA LYS A 221 -5.10 4.64 14.61
C LYS A 221 -6.38 5.03 15.36
N HIS A 222 -6.28 5.32 16.65
CA HIS A 222 -7.41 5.82 17.44
C HIS A 222 -7.81 7.25 17.05
N SER A 223 -6.85 8.14 16.85
CA SER A 223 -7.08 9.52 16.36
C SER A 223 -7.74 9.52 14.99
N GLN A 224 -7.25 8.71 14.05
CA GLN A 224 -7.84 8.55 12.73
C GLN A 224 -9.26 7.99 12.81
N ARG A 225 -9.52 7.02 13.70
CA ARG A 225 -10.88 6.52 13.89
C ARG A 225 -11.81 7.63 14.37
N ASN A 226 -11.36 8.50 15.26
CA ASN A 226 -12.17 9.62 15.75
C ASN A 226 -12.39 10.70 14.68
N GLU A 227 -11.36 11.02 13.87
CA GLU A 227 -11.53 11.95 12.74
C GLU A 227 -12.39 11.33 11.63
N ALA A 228 -12.24 10.04 11.32
CA ALA A 228 -13.07 9.32 10.36
C ALA A 228 -14.54 9.25 10.83
N VAL A 229 -14.80 9.08 12.13
CA VAL A 229 -16.16 9.14 12.69
C VAL A 229 -16.79 10.53 12.49
N ASP A 230 -15.99 11.60 12.52
CA ASP A 230 -16.46 12.98 12.31
C ASP A 230 -16.60 13.35 10.82
N LYS A 231 -15.83 12.70 9.93
CA LYS A 231 -15.80 12.97 8.48
C LYS A 231 -16.73 12.09 7.64
N HIS A 232 -17.22 10.96 8.17
CA HIS A 232 -17.84 9.92 7.36
C HIS A 232 -19.37 9.88 7.48
N ILE A 233 -20.01 10.82 6.81
CA ILE A 233 -21.10 10.44 5.91
C ILE A 233 -20.62 10.76 4.51
N ASP A 234 -19.95 9.79 3.89
CA ASP A 234 -19.41 9.91 2.54
C ASP A 234 -20.58 9.84 1.54
N HIS A 235 -21.20 11.00 1.32
CA HIS A 235 -22.27 11.19 0.34
C HIS A 235 -21.73 11.27 -1.09
N SER A 236 -20.48 10.88 -1.34
CA SER A 236 -19.89 10.92 -2.69
C SER A 236 -20.72 10.15 -3.72
N TRP A 237 -21.40 9.06 -3.32
CA TRP A 237 -22.37 8.37 -4.19
C TRP A 237 -23.64 9.20 -4.44
N GLN A 238 -24.15 9.93 -3.42
CA GLN A 238 -25.30 10.83 -3.59
C GLN A 238 -24.95 12.03 -4.46
N ASP A 239 -23.72 12.54 -4.36
CA ASP A 239 -23.26 13.64 -5.19
C ASP A 239 -23.18 13.20 -6.66
N VAL A 240 -22.67 11.99 -6.92
CA VAL A 240 -22.70 11.39 -8.27
C VAL A 240 -24.13 11.18 -8.76
N GLN A 241 -25.06 10.73 -7.90
CA GLN A 241 -26.47 10.59 -8.25
C GLN A 241 -27.12 11.94 -8.61
N ARG A 242 -26.89 12.97 -7.78
CA ARG A 242 -27.41 14.34 -7.98
C ARG A 242 -26.87 14.96 -9.27
N GLU A 243 -25.59 14.76 -9.58
CA GLU A 243 -25.00 15.23 -10.84
C GLU A 243 -25.63 14.53 -12.05
N ARG A 244 -25.86 13.21 -11.99
CA ARG A 244 -26.56 12.47 -13.05
C ARG A 244 -28.00 12.95 -13.26
N GLU A 245 -28.74 13.20 -12.17
CA GLU A 245 -30.09 13.74 -12.21
C GLU A 245 -30.13 15.16 -12.80
N ALA A 246 -29.19 16.03 -12.42
CA ALA A 246 -29.07 17.36 -12.98
C ALA A 246 -28.75 17.33 -14.48
N GLN A 247 -27.83 16.47 -14.91
CA GLN A 247 -27.50 16.28 -16.33
C GLN A 247 -28.70 15.77 -17.13
N ALA A 248 -29.48 14.83 -16.58
CA ALA A 248 -30.70 14.34 -17.20
C ALA A 248 -31.77 15.44 -17.34
N ALA A 249 -31.91 16.30 -16.32
CA ALA A 249 -32.81 17.46 -16.37
C ALA A 249 -32.38 18.49 -17.44
N HIS A 250 -31.07 18.78 -17.54
CA HIS A 250 -30.53 19.67 -18.56
C HIS A 250 -30.67 19.11 -19.99
N ALA A 251 -30.45 17.79 -20.17
CA ALA A 251 -30.67 17.12 -21.45
C ALA A 251 -32.15 17.13 -21.87
N GLY A 252 -33.06 16.93 -20.91
CA GLY A 252 -34.52 17.03 -21.12
C GLY A 252 -34.98 18.43 -21.52
N LEU A 253 -34.46 19.48 -20.87
CA LEU A 253 -34.75 20.87 -21.26
C LEU A 253 -34.18 21.22 -22.64
N SER A 254 -32.97 20.74 -22.96
CA SER A 254 -32.34 21.00 -24.27
C SER A 254 -33.07 20.28 -25.41
N ALA A 255 -33.58 19.07 -25.16
CA ALA A 255 -34.46 18.35 -26.08
C ALA A 255 -35.81 19.05 -26.29
N ALA A 256 -36.39 19.63 -25.23
CA ALA A 256 -37.63 20.40 -25.31
C ALA A 256 -37.46 21.78 -25.98
N THR A 257 -36.24 22.32 -25.99
CA THR A 257 -35.93 23.65 -26.55
C THR A 257 -35.52 23.60 -28.02
N LYS A 258 -35.29 22.41 -28.62
CA LYS A 258 -34.97 22.30 -30.05
C LYS A 258 -36.22 22.68 -30.88
N PRO A 259 -36.24 23.84 -31.57
CA PRO A 259 -37.39 24.18 -32.41
C PRO A 259 -37.44 23.20 -33.59
N SER A 260 -38.63 22.66 -33.87
CA SER A 260 -38.90 21.81 -35.03
C SER A 260 -38.76 22.63 -36.32
N VAL A 261 -37.54 22.84 -36.79
CA VAL A 261 -37.27 23.38 -38.12
C VAL A 261 -37.39 22.24 -39.12
N SER A 262 -38.61 21.97 -39.61
CA SER A 262 -38.89 21.40 -40.94
C SER A 262 -40.37 21.05 -41.12
N GLN A 263 -41.14 21.95 -41.75
CA GLN A 263 -42.16 21.63 -42.77
C GLN A 263 -42.42 22.93 -43.58
N LEU A 264 -41.69 23.10 -44.69
CA LEU A 264 -42.10 23.87 -45.87
C LEU A 264 -41.84 22.98 -47.08
#